data_AF-A0A7W0LN48-F1
#
_entry.id   AF-A0A7W0LN48-F1
#
_cell.length_a   1.000
_cell.length_b   1.000
_cell.length_c   1.000
_cell.angle_alpha   90.00
_cell.angle_beta   90.00
_cell.angle_gamma   90.00
#
_symmetry.space_group_name_H-M   'P 1'
#
loop_
_entity.id
_entity.type
_entity.pdbx_description
1 polymer ?
#
loop_
_entity_poly.entity_id
_entity_poly.type
_entity_poly.pdbx_seq_one_letter_code
_entity_poly.pdbx_strand_id
1 'polypeptide(L)'
;MATFDQLPADQRAIIELVLQRGQSYGDLSGMLGMPAPRVKDLAREALSQLSPRTYERVDAQWRGQLADYLLGQQTGPEATATRGHLKSSEPARAWANSLLDALDPLYPDAARPEIPEAGSADPPVRRGRRERTERAERREPAHPSARAEAPARP
;
A
#
# COMPACT_ATOMS: atom_id res chain seq x y z
N MET A 1 -25.48 9.06 -5.17
CA MET A 1 -24.09 8.61 -4.96
C MET A 1 -23.19 9.65 -5.59
N ALA A 2 -22.12 10.06 -4.92
CA ALA A 2 -21.12 10.89 -5.56
C ALA A 2 -20.32 9.98 -6.49
N THR A 3 -20.42 10.23 -7.80
CA THR A 3 -19.61 9.50 -8.77
C THR A 3 -18.22 10.12 -8.81
N PHE A 4 -17.19 9.33 -9.13
CA PHE A 4 -15.81 9.80 -9.26
C PHE A 4 -15.65 11.08 -10.10
N ASP A 5 -16.46 11.24 -11.14
CA ASP A 5 -16.47 12.43 -11.99
C ASP A 5 -16.90 13.73 -11.28
N GLN A 6 -17.64 13.63 -10.17
CA GLN A 6 -18.12 14.78 -9.39
C GLN A 6 -17.09 15.30 -8.38
N LEU A 7 -15.94 14.62 -8.24
CA LEU A 7 -14.87 15.08 -7.38
C LEU A 7 -14.19 16.33 -7.97
N PRO A 8 -13.67 17.23 -7.12
CA PRO A 8 -12.79 18.32 -7.54
C PRO A 8 -11.64 17.80 -8.40
N ALA A 9 -11.27 18.56 -9.44
CA ALA A 9 -10.25 18.16 -10.41
C ALA A 9 -8.92 17.77 -9.74
N ASP A 10 -8.49 18.51 -8.71
CA ASP A 10 -7.27 18.21 -7.96
C ASP A 10 -7.35 16.86 -7.22
N GLN A 11 -8.48 16.58 -6.58
CA GLN A 11 -8.72 15.33 -5.87
C GLN A 11 -8.76 14.15 -6.85
N ARG A 12 -9.44 14.34 -7.98
CA ARG A 12 -9.53 13.34 -9.05
C ARG A 12 -8.16 12.99 -9.60
N ALA A 13 -7.37 14.01 -9.95
CA ALA A 13 -6.03 13.83 -10.48
C ALA A 13 -5.11 13.07 -9.51
N ILE A 14 -5.18 13.35 -8.20
CA ILE A 14 -4.41 12.62 -7.19
C ILE A 14 -4.78 11.14 -7.21
N ILE A 15 -6.07 10.79 -7.19
CA ILE A 15 -6.52 9.39 -7.19
C ILE A 15 -6.14 8.69 -8.50
N GLU A 16 -6.28 9.35 -9.65
CA GLU A 16 -5.86 8.81 -10.94
C GLU A 16 -4.36 8.51 -10.96
N LEU A 17 -3.52 9.44 -10.50
CA LEU A 17 -2.06 9.26 -10.47
C LEU A 17 -1.63 8.15 -9.52
N VAL A 18 -2.28 8.01 -8.36
CA VAL A 18 -1.99 6.91 -7.44
C VAL A 18 -2.40 5.57 -8.05
N LEU A 19 -3.61 5.46 -8.58
CA LEU A 19 -4.17 4.18 -9.03
C LEU A 19 -3.64 3.73 -10.40
N GLN A 20 -3.56 4.63 -11.38
CA GLN A 20 -3.11 4.28 -12.73
C GLN A 20 -1.59 4.21 -12.82
N ARG A 21 -0.87 5.06 -12.08
CA ARG A 21 0.59 5.19 -12.19
C ARG A 21 1.34 4.61 -10.99
N GLY A 22 0.62 4.14 -9.96
CA GLY A 22 1.22 3.54 -8.77
C GLY A 22 2.12 4.50 -7.99
N GLN A 23 1.87 5.81 -8.09
CA GLN A 23 2.70 6.83 -7.44
C GLN A 23 2.41 6.88 -5.95
N SER A 24 3.46 7.06 -5.14
CA SER A 24 3.33 7.27 -3.70
C SER A 24 3.06 8.75 -3.41
N TYR A 25 2.44 9.07 -2.27
CA TYR A 25 2.21 10.47 -1.87
C TYR A 25 3.50 11.31 -1.82
N GLY A 26 4.65 10.68 -1.55
CA GLY A 26 5.97 11.32 -1.60
C GLY A 26 6.37 11.76 -3.02
N ASP A 27 6.16 10.90 -4.02
CA ASP A 27 6.43 11.25 -5.42
C ASP A 27 5.48 12.34 -5.92
N LEU A 28 4.19 12.24 -5.56
CA LEU A 28 3.20 13.25 -5.87
C LEU A 28 3.50 14.60 -5.22
N SER A 29 4.05 14.59 -4.00
CA SER A 29 4.48 15.80 -3.32
C SER A 29 5.52 16.57 -4.13
N GLY A 30 6.52 15.86 -4.66
CA GLY A 30 7.54 16.47 -5.51
C GLY A 30 6.98 16.95 -6.86
N MET A 31 6.05 16.22 -7.45
CA MET A 31 5.47 16.54 -8.76
C MET A 31 4.49 17.72 -8.72
N LEU A 32 3.63 17.77 -7.70
CA LEU A 32 2.60 18.79 -7.53
C LEU A 32 3.11 20.04 -6.80
N GLY A 33 4.32 20.00 -6.22
CA GLY A 33 4.85 21.08 -5.39
C GLY A 33 4.06 21.29 -4.08
N MET A 34 3.30 20.28 -3.66
CA MET A 34 2.49 20.30 -2.43
C MET A 34 3.12 19.37 -1.38
N PRO A 35 3.00 19.66 -0.07
CA PRO A 35 3.53 18.76 0.94
C PRO A 35 2.78 17.42 0.96
N ALA A 36 3.50 16.31 1.10
CA ALA A 36 2.94 14.95 1.22
C ALA A 36 1.74 14.82 2.19
N PRO A 37 1.73 15.43 3.40
CA PRO A 37 0.54 15.41 4.25
C PRO A 37 -0.68 16.05 3.60
N ARG A 38 -0.52 17.12 2.80
CA ARG A 38 -1.63 17.76 2.10
C ARG A 38 -2.19 16.87 0.98
N VAL A 39 -1.32 16.20 0.23
CA VAL A 39 -1.73 15.21 -0.78
C VAL A 39 -2.55 14.09 -0.13
N LYS A 40 -2.08 13.62 1.03
CA LYS A 40 -2.76 12.60 1.83
C LYS A 40 -4.13 13.04 2.33
N ASP A 41 -4.26 14.27 2.85
CA ASP A 41 -5.56 14.82 3.24
C ASP A 41 -6.51 14.90 2.05
N LEU A 42 -6.06 15.44 0.92
CA LEU A 42 -6.88 15.53 -0.30
C LEU A 42 -7.37 14.17 -0.79
N ALA A 43 -6.50 13.15 -0.76
CA ALA A 43 -6.88 11.79 -1.13
C ALA A 43 -7.94 11.22 -0.16
N ARG A 44 -7.79 11.44 1.14
CA ARG A 44 -8.75 10.99 2.16
C ARG A 44 -10.09 11.73 2.05
N GLU A 45 -10.07 13.03 1.77
CA GLU A 45 -11.25 13.85 1.52
C GLU A 45 -11.98 13.41 0.24
N ALA A 46 -11.25 12.98 -0.78
CA ALA A 46 -11.86 12.42 -2.00
C ALA A 46 -12.63 11.13 -1.68
N LEU A 47 -12.01 10.21 -0.94
CA LEU A 47 -12.63 8.93 -0.57
C LEU A 47 -13.82 9.10 0.38
N SER A 48 -13.79 10.07 1.29
CA SER A 48 -14.94 10.35 2.16
C SER A 48 -16.15 10.86 1.39
N GLN A 49 -15.92 11.66 0.33
CA GLN A 49 -16.98 12.18 -0.55
C GLN A 49 -17.60 11.10 -1.45
N LEU A 50 -16.81 10.10 -1.87
CA LEU A 50 -17.32 9.00 -2.70
C LEU A 50 -18.29 8.08 -1.97
N SER A 51 -18.06 7.84 -0.67
CA SER A 51 -18.86 6.89 0.12
C SER A 51 -19.28 7.44 1.49
N PRO A 52 -20.01 8.57 1.56
CA PRO A 52 -20.32 9.25 2.82
C PRO A 52 -21.15 8.37 3.77
N ARG A 53 -22.12 7.62 3.22
CA ARG A 53 -23.02 6.75 4.00
C ARG A 53 -22.30 5.64 4.75
N THR A 54 -21.24 5.09 4.16
CA THR A 54 -20.47 3.97 4.74
C THR A 54 -19.29 4.51 5.54
N TYR A 55 -18.72 5.66 5.14
CA TYR A 55 -17.69 6.40 5.85
C TYR A 55 -18.11 6.72 7.29
N GLU A 56 -19.34 7.20 7.50
CA GLU A 56 -19.87 7.54 8.83
C GLU A 56 -19.91 6.34 9.80
N ARG A 57 -20.01 5.11 9.28
CA ARG A 57 -20.09 3.88 10.09
C ARG A 57 -18.74 3.30 10.48
N VAL A 58 -17.65 3.74 9.85
CA VAL A 58 -16.29 3.29 10.16
C VAL A 58 -15.68 4.21 11.21
N ASP A 59 -14.85 3.67 12.09
CA ASP A 59 -14.14 4.45 13.11
C ASP A 59 -13.15 5.46 12.50
N ALA A 60 -13.11 6.69 13.03
CA ALA A 60 -12.30 7.77 12.45
C ALA A 60 -10.80 7.44 12.34
N GLN A 61 -10.27 6.70 13.32
CA GLN A 61 -8.88 6.22 13.30
C GLN A 61 -8.63 5.26 12.13
N TRP A 62 -9.58 4.37 11.85
CA TRP A 62 -9.48 3.37 10.81
C TRP A 62 -9.75 3.93 9.41
N ARG A 63 -10.56 4.98 9.29
CA ARG A 63 -10.85 5.63 7.99
C ARG A 63 -9.58 6.02 7.25
N GLY A 64 -8.63 6.65 7.95
CA GLY A 64 -7.36 7.05 7.37
C GLY A 64 -6.49 5.85 6.95
N GLN A 65 -6.43 4.80 7.76
CA GLN A 65 -5.66 3.60 7.45
C GLN A 65 -6.25 2.83 6.27
N LEU A 66 -7.57 2.65 6.24
CA LEU A 66 -8.25 1.97 5.14
C LEU A 66 -8.11 2.74 3.82
N ALA A 67 -8.19 4.08 3.85
CA ALA A 67 -7.93 4.93 2.70
C ALA A 67 -6.52 4.69 2.13
N ASP A 68 -5.51 4.71 3.01
CA ASP A 68 -4.10 4.49 2.62
C ASP A 68 -3.88 3.05 2.11
N TYR A 69 -4.56 2.05 2.68
CA TYR A 69 -4.51 0.66 2.21
C TYR A 69 -5.13 0.49 0.81
N LEU A 70 -6.30 1.09 0.57
CA LEU A 70 -6.98 1.02 -0.72
C LEU A 70 -6.17 1.70 -1.83
N LEU A 71 -5.52 2.81 -1.51
CA LEU A 71 -4.66 3.53 -2.44
C LEU A 71 -3.26 2.91 -2.61
N GLY A 72 -3.02 1.71 -2.05
CA GLY A 72 -1.75 1.00 -2.16
C GLY A 72 -0.58 1.69 -1.47
N GLN A 73 -0.85 2.65 -0.58
CA GLN A 73 0.17 3.44 0.11
C GLN A 73 0.72 2.72 1.35
N GLN A 74 0.04 1.68 1.82
CA GLN A 74 0.52 0.84 2.92
C GLN A 74 1.32 -0.36 2.41
N THR A 75 2.41 -0.67 3.12
CA THR A 75 3.21 -1.89 2.89
C THR A 75 3.54 -2.60 4.20
N GLY A 76 3.80 -3.91 4.12
CA GLY A 76 4.27 -4.71 5.24
C GLY A 76 3.31 -4.79 6.44
N PRO A 77 3.74 -4.37 7.65
CA PRO A 77 2.99 -4.58 8.89
C PRO A 77 1.69 -3.76 8.96
N GLU A 78 1.66 -2.55 8.39
CA GLU A 78 0.46 -1.70 8.39
C GLU A 78 -0.67 -2.34 7.57
N ALA A 79 -0.34 -2.79 6.36
CA ALA A 79 -1.29 -3.48 5.49
C ALA A 79 -1.84 -4.76 6.15
N THR A 80 -1.00 -5.47 6.91
CA THR A 80 -1.42 -6.66 7.65
C THR A 80 -2.39 -6.32 8.78
N ALA A 81 -2.13 -5.25 9.54
CA ALA A 81 -3.03 -4.77 10.59
C ALA A 81 -4.39 -4.32 10.02
N THR A 82 -4.38 -3.58 8.90
CA THR A 82 -5.62 -3.17 8.23
C THR A 82 -6.41 -4.37 7.68
N ARG A 83 -5.75 -5.37 7.10
CA ARG A 83 -6.41 -6.62 6.69
C ARG A 83 -7.01 -7.37 7.89
N GLY A 84 -6.32 -7.39 9.04
CA GLY A 84 -6.85 -7.94 10.28
C GLY A 84 -8.12 -7.23 10.75
N HIS A 85 -8.16 -5.90 10.68
CA HIS A 85 -9.36 -5.13 11.03
C HIS A 85 -10.52 -5.37 10.06
N LEU A 86 -10.24 -5.42 8.74
CA LEU A 86 -11.25 -5.73 7.74
C LEU A 86 -11.94 -7.08 8.01
N LYS A 87 -11.19 -8.11 8.45
CA LYS A 87 -11.77 -9.41 8.81
C LYS A 87 -12.79 -9.32 9.94
N SER A 88 -12.51 -8.49 10.96
CA SER A 88 -13.33 -8.38 12.15
C SER A 88 -14.45 -7.33 12.04
N SER A 89 -14.38 -6.43 11.05
CA SER A 89 -15.27 -5.27 10.94
C SER A 89 -16.08 -5.30 9.65
N GLU A 90 -17.38 -5.58 9.76
CA GLU A 90 -18.33 -5.47 8.66
C GLU A 90 -18.45 -4.05 8.08
N PRO A 91 -18.58 -2.96 8.86
CA PRO A 91 -18.68 -1.63 8.27
C PRO A 91 -17.42 -1.23 7.51
N ALA A 92 -16.24 -1.68 7.96
CA ALA A 92 -14.98 -1.48 7.27
C ALA A 92 -14.95 -2.19 5.90
N ARG A 93 -15.43 -3.44 5.84
CA ARG A 93 -15.56 -4.19 4.58
C ARG A 93 -16.56 -3.56 3.64
N ALA A 94 -17.73 -3.17 4.14
CA ALA A 94 -18.75 -2.53 3.32
C ALA A 94 -18.22 -1.23 2.69
N TRP A 95 -17.50 -0.41 3.47
CA TRP A 95 -16.92 0.82 2.96
C TRP A 95 -15.82 0.56 1.92
N ALA A 96 -14.92 -0.40 2.18
CA ALA A 96 -13.88 -0.77 1.24
C ALA A 96 -14.45 -1.30 -0.09
N ASN A 97 -15.49 -2.14 -0.05
CA ASN A 97 -16.16 -2.63 -1.25
C ASN A 97 -16.88 -1.51 -2.02
N SER A 98 -17.59 -0.61 -1.32
CA SER A 98 -18.24 0.55 -1.96
C SER A 98 -17.22 1.46 -2.66
N LEU A 99 -16.05 1.67 -2.05
CA LEU A 99 -14.98 2.45 -2.67
C LEU A 99 -14.37 1.73 -3.87
N LEU A 100 -14.15 0.42 -3.76
CA LEU A 100 -13.64 -0.37 -4.89
C LEU A 100 -14.59 -0.38 -6.08
N ASP A 101 -15.90 -0.42 -5.84
CA ASP A 101 -16.92 -0.30 -6.89
C ASP A 101 -16.88 1.08 -7.57
N ALA A 102 -16.77 2.15 -6.78
CA ALA A 102 -16.67 3.52 -7.30
C ALA A 102 -15.36 3.78 -8.07
N LEU A 103 -14.28 3.07 -7.73
CA LEU A 103 -12.94 3.21 -8.31
C LEU A 103 -12.60 2.13 -9.34
N ASP A 104 -13.48 1.15 -9.55
CA ASP A 104 -13.32 0.03 -10.50
C ASP A 104 -12.79 0.46 -11.88
N PRO A 105 -13.30 1.53 -12.54
CA PRO A 105 -12.79 1.94 -13.85
C PRO A 105 -11.35 2.49 -13.84
N LEU A 106 -10.78 2.78 -12.67
CA LEU A 106 -9.45 3.36 -12.52
C LEU A 106 -8.39 2.33 -12.15
N TYR A 107 -8.80 1.18 -11.62
CA TYR A 107 -7.87 0.12 -11.26
C TYR A 107 -7.43 -0.64 -12.52
N PRO A 108 -6.13 -0.66 -12.86
CA PRO A 108 -5.64 -1.74 -13.68
C PRO A 108 -5.82 -3.05 -12.89
N ASP A 109 -6.28 -4.12 -13.56
CA ASP A 109 -6.68 -5.41 -12.96
C ASP A 109 -5.70 -5.94 -11.89
N ALA A 110 -4.40 -5.68 -12.07
CA ALA A 110 -3.32 -6.10 -11.18
C ALA A 110 -3.07 -5.22 -9.93
N ALA A 111 -3.67 -4.03 -9.84
CA ALA A 111 -3.48 -3.08 -8.74
C ALA A 111 -4.66 -3.05 -7.74
N ARG A 112 -5.72 -3.82 -8.01
CA ARG A 112 -6.90 -3.88 -7.13
C ARG A 112 -6.51 -4.50 -5.78
N PRO A 113 -6.68 -3.79 -4.64
CA PRO A 113 -6.37 -4.34 -3.33
C PRO A 113 -7.37 -5.42 -2.95
N GLU A 114 -6.89 -6.49 -2.31
CA GLU A 114 -7.73 -7.59 -1.87
C GLU A 114 -8.43 -7.26 -0.54
N ILE A 115 -9.75 -7.40 -0.50
CA ILE A 115 -10.55 -7.25 0.73
C ILE A 115 -10.88 -8.64 1.26
N PRO A 116 -10.38 -9.01 2.45
CA PRO A 116 -10.65 -10.35 2.99
C PRO A 116 -12.12 -10.50 3.38
N GLU A 117 -12.72 -11.64 3.02
CA GLU A 117 -14.04 -12.04 3.50
C GLU A 117 -13.98 -12.41 5.00
N ALA A 118 -15.12 -12.29 5.68
CA ALA A 118 -15.21 -12.68 7.10
C ALA A 118 -14.75 -14.14 7.28
N GLY A 119 -13.77 -14.36 8.14
CA GLY A 119 -13.31 -15.70 8.50
C GLY A 119 -12.35 -16.36 7.51
N SER A 120 -11.97 -15.72 6.40
CA SER A 120 -10.94 -16.29 5.51
C SER A 120 -9.57 -16.25 6.18
N ALA A 121 -9.04 -17.41 6.56
CA ALA A 121 -7.65 -17.58 7.00
C ALA A 121 -6.72 -17.17 5.84
N ASP A 122 -5.78 -16.25 6.09
CA ASP A 122 -4.84 -15.82 5.04
C ASP A 122 -3.92 -17.01 4.73
N PRO A 123 -3.86 -17.52 3.48
CA PRO A 123 -2.74 -18.37 3.12
C PRO A 123 -1.46 -17.53 3.25
N PRO A 124 -0.37 -18.05 3.86
CA PRO A 124 0.84 -17.27 4.04
C PRO A 124 1.32 -16.76 2.69
N VAL A 125 1.29 -15.44 2.52
CA VAL A 125 1.66 -14.75 1.28
C VAL A 125 3.13 -15.07 0.97
N ARG A 126 3.37 -16.08 0.12
CA ARG A 126 4.64 -16.20 -0.61
C ARG A 126 4.67 -15.08 -1.65
N ARG A 127 5.00 -13.86 -1.22
CA ARG A 127 5.43 -12.80 -2.14
C ARG A 127 6.87 -13.06 -2.57
N GLY A 128 7.03 -14.04 -3.46
CA GLY A 128 8.23 -14.21 -4.26
C GLY A 128 8.10 -13.39 -5.54
N ARG A 129 9.18 -12.65 -5.86
CA ARG A 129 9.50 -12.01 -7.14
C ARG A 129 8.84 -10.64 -7.39
N ARG A 130 9.51 -9.57 -6.95
CA ARG A 130 10.37 -8.73 -7.82
C ARG A 130 11.53 -8.12 -7.03
N GLU A 131 12.73 -8.59 -7.38
CA GLU A 131 13.98 -7.83 -7.47
C GLU A 131 14.56 -7.18 -6.21
N ARG A 132 15.32 -7.99 -5.47
CA ARG A 132 16.68 -7.59 -5.06
C ARG A 132 17.69 -8.71 -5.36
N THR A 133 17.61 -9.24 -6.57
CA THR A 133 18.78 -9.75 -7.28
C THR A 133 19.69 -8.56 -7.55
N GLU A 134 20.62 -8.26 -6.63
CA GLU A 134 21.89 -7.53 -6.87
C GLU A 134 22.63 -7.23 -5.55
N ARG A 135 22.77 -8.23 -4.68
CA ARG A 135 23.85 -8.20 -3.66
C ARG A 135 24.36 -9.59 -3.32
N ALA A 136 24.41 -10.44 -4.34
CA ALA A 136 24.94 -11.80 -4.27
C ALA A 136 25.93 -12.08 -5.42
N GLU A 137 26.65 -11.07 -5.92
CA GLU A 137 27.77 -11.27 -6.86
C GLU A 137 28.96 -10.37 -6.47
N ARG A 138 29.55 -10.67 -5.31
CA ARG A 138 31.01 -10.66 -5.16
C ARG A 138 31.44 -11.55 -4.00
N ARG A 139 31.02 -12.82 -4.07
CA ARG A 139 31.87 -13.89 -3.55
C ARG A 139 32.88 -14.17 -4.66
N GLU A 140 34.08 -13.61 -4.53
CA GLU A 140 35.23 -14.18 -5.22
C GLU A 140 35.74 -15.35 -4.36
N PRO A 141 35.84 -16.57 -4.89
CA PRO A 141 36.29 -17.74 -4.15
C PRO A 141 37.82 -17.87 -4.16
N ALA A 142 38.33 -18.27 -3.00
CA ALA A 142 39.47 -19.16 -2.76
C ALA A 142 40.76 -18.99 -3.57
N HIS A 143 41.88 -18.74 -2.89
CA HIS A 143 43.08 -19.55 -3.11
C HIS A 143 43.67 -20.04 -1.76
N PRO A 144 44.04 -21.34 -1.66
CA PRO A 144 44.49 -21.99 -0.44
C PRO A 144 46.04 -22.01 -0.32
N SER A 145 46.49 -22.54 0.82
CA SER A 145 47.85 -23.02 1.12
C SER A 145 48.95 -21.99 1.41
N ALA A 146 49.34 -21.94 2.68
CA ALA A 146 50.63 -22.50 3.15
C ALA A 146 50.72 -22.22 4.66
N ARG A 147 50.56 -23.23 5.52
CA ARG A 147 51.64 -24.12 5.98
C ARG A 147 52.49 -23.44 7.06
N ALA A 148 52.27 -23.96 8.28
CA ALA A 148 53.22 -24.17 9.36
C ALA A 148 54.52 -23.35 9.35
N GLU A 149 54.76 -22.58 10.42
CA GLU A 149 55.85 -22.89 11.35
C GLU A 149 55.74 -22.05 12.62
N ALA A 150 55.78 -22.71 13.77
CA ALA A 150 56.23 -22.11 15.03
C ALA A 150 57.73 -21.77 14.90
N PRO A 151 58.26 -20.86 15.72
CA PRO A 151 59.03 -21.37 16.83
C PRO A 151 58.95 -20.54 18.12
N ALA A 152 59.44 -21.19 19.17
CA ALA A 152 59.58 -20.70 20.53
C ALA A 152 60.77 -19.75 20.73
N ARG A 153 60.58 -18.81 21.68
CA ARG A 153 61.55 -18.33 22.70
C ARG A 153 62.75 -17.48 22.22
N PRO A 154 63.45 -16.71 23.10
CA PRO A 154 63.83 -16.94 24.51
C PRO A 154 62.87 -16.44 25.59
#